data_AF-A0A183PCX9-F1
#
_entry.id   AF-A0A183PCX9-F1
#
_cell.length_a   1.000
_cell.length_b   1.000
_cell.length_c   1.000
_cell.angle_alpha   90.00
_cell.angle_beta   90.00
_cell.angle_gamma   90.00
#
_symmetry.space_group_name_H-M   'P 1'
#
loop_
_entity.id
_entity.type
_entity.pdbx_description
1 polymer ?
#
loop_
_entity_poly.entity_id
_entity_poly.type
_entity_poly.pdbx_seq_one_letter_code
_entity_poly.pdbx_strand_id
1 'polypeptide(L)'
;MEDIIKEADKLVAQGQFHKVYHYLKASLKNYDDVELLWRFAQSCYLCVYYVTNKPCKAFCETYFSEGMNAAKMAMEKNPNHANSLTWYGILWDEHSNLKGFSERFKNVSQLYDIWIKSQKLDPNNFLTEGSLGIWYFIMTDVYSTKPELFKGTKYTGKEFSYELVCNE
;
A
#
# COMPACT_ATOMS: atom_id res chain seq x y z
N MET A 1 -23.62 7.27 6.09
CA MET A 1 -22.19 6.93 5.90
C MET A 1 -21.78 5.83 6.87
N GLU A 2 -22.07 5.97 8.15
CA GLU A 2 -21.87 4.91 9.17
C GLU A 2 -22.44 3.54 8.76
N ASP A 3 -23.67 3.49 8.24
CA ASP A 3 -24.27 2.22 7.78
C ASP A 3 -23.54 1.61 6.58
N ILE A 4 -22.95 2.44 5.72
CA ILE A 4 -22.15 1.99 4.57
C ILE A 4 -20.85 1.37 5.07
N ILE A 5 -20.20 2.01 6.02
CA ILE A 5 -18.98 1.50 6.65
C ILE A 5 -19.27 0.15 7.34
N LYS A 6 -20.34 0.08 8.14
CA LYS A 6 -20.72 -1.17 8.83
C LYS A 6 -21.01 -2.31 7.87
N GLU A 7 -21.74 -2.06 6.78
CA GLU A 7 -22.02 -3.11 5.80
C GLU A 7 -20.77 -3.52 5.02
N ALA A 8 -19.89 -2.59 4.67
CA ALA A 8 -18.60 -2.89 4.04
C ALA A 8 -17.71 -3.76 4.95
N ASP A 9 -17.55 -3.38 6.22
CA ASP A 9 -16.76 -4.11 7.20
C ASP A 9 -17.34 -5.51 7.45
N LYS A 10 -18.67 -5.64 7.50
CA LYS A 10 -19.37 -6.93 7.58
C LYS A 10 -19.11 -7.82 6.35
N LEU A 11 -19.17 -7.27 5.14
CA LEU A 11 -18.88 -8.03 3.91
C LEU A 11 -17.42 -8.51 3.88
N VAL A 12 -16.46 -7.70 4.33
CA VAL A 12 -15.06 -8.10 4.50
C VAL A 12 -14.93 -9.25 5.50
N ALA A 13 -15.56 -9.13 6.68
CA ALA A 13 -15.54 -10.17 7.71
C ALA A 13 -16.15 -11.50 7.23
N GLN A 14 -17.08 -11.46 6.28
CA GLN A 14 -17.70 -12.63 5.66
C GLN A 14 -16.91 -13.19 4.47
N GLY A 15 -15.74 -12.62 4.13
CA GLY A 15 -14.95 -13.02 2.98
C GLY A 15 -15.58 -12.66 1.63
N GLN A 16 -16.56 -11.75 1.61
CA GLN A 16 -17.32 -11.39 0.41
C GLN A 16 -16.64 -10.23 -0.35
N PHE A 17 -15.38 -10.43 -0.75
CA PHE A 17 -14.48 -9.37 -1.24
C PHE A 17 -14.99 -8.66 -2.51
N HIS A 18 -15.48 -9.39 -3.50
CA HIS A 18 -16.03 -8.78 -4.72
C HIS A 18 -17.32 -7.98 -4.44
N LYS A 19 -18.14 -8.43 -3.47
CA LYS A 19 -19.35 -7.72 -3.10
C LYS A 19 -19.03 -6.40 -2.40
N VAL A 20 -18.07 -6.38 -1.46
CA VAL A 20 -17.65 -5.13 -0.82
C VAL A 20 -17.00 -4.18 -1.83
N TYR A 21 -16.21 -4.68 -2.77
CA TYR A 21 -15.66 -3.88 -3.87
C TYR A 21 -16.76 -3.18 -4.67
N HIS A 22 -17.75 -3.92 -5.16
CA HIS A 22 -18.85 -3.34 -5.94
C HIS A 22 -19.72 -2.39 -5.11
N TYR A 23 -19.97 -2.75 -3.85
CA TYR A 23 -20.74 -1.94 -2.91
C TYR A 23 -20.08 -0.58 -2.68
N LEU A 24 -18.81 -0.56 -2.29
CA LEU A 24 -18.04 0.66 -2.05
C LEU A 24 -17.86 1.48 -3.33
N LYS A 25 -17.60 0.84 -4.49
CA LYS A 25 -17.51 1.53 -5.79
C LYS A 25 -18.81 2.26 -6.15
N ALA A 26 -19.96 1.68 -5.81
CA ALA A 26 -21.25 2.33 -6.01
C ALA A 26 -21.45 3.49 -5.02
N SER A 27 -21.09 3.32 -3.75
CA SER A 27 -21.17 4.36 -2.73
C SER A 27 -20.31 5.58 -3.05
N LEU A 28 -19.10 5.37 -3.58
CA LEU A 28 -18.16 6.45 -3.95
C LEU A 28 -18.65 7.37 -5.07
N LYS A 29 -19.73 7.01 -5.77
CA LYS A 29 -20.40 7.92 -6.72
C LYS A 29 -21.12 9.08 -6.03
N ASN A 30 -21.52 8.87 -4.77
CA ASN A 30 -22.33 9.83 -4.00
C ASN A 30 -21.59 10.38 -2.78
N TYR A 31 -20.50 9.74 -2.38
CA TYR A 31 -19.74 10.09 -1.17
C TYR A 31 -18.25 10.14 -1.49
N ASP A 32 -17.60 11.20 -1.05
CA ASP A 32 -16.17 11.43 -1.30
C ASP A 32 -15.42 11.57 0.03
N ASP A 33 -15.42 10.47 0.78
CA ASP A 33 -14.97 10.40 2.18
C ASP A 33 -13.74 9.50 2.36
N VAL A 34 -12.84 9.92 3.25
CA VAL A 34 -11.58 9.23 3.53
C VAL A 34 -11.82 7.79 3.98
N GLU A 35 -12.82 7.55 4.84
CA GLU A 35 -13.13 6.23 5.40
C GLU A 35 -13.64 5.25 4.34
N LEU A 36 -14.35 5.75 3.32
CA LEU A 36 -14.83 4.93 2.22
C LEU A 36 -13.72 4.68 1.19
N LEU A 37 -12.87 5.67 0.92
CA LEU A 37 -11.81 5.57 -0.07
C LEU A 37 -10.75 4.53 0.32
N TRP A 38 -10.26 4.52 1.57
CA TRP A 38 -9.26 3.54 1.98
C TRP A 38 -9.87 2.12 2.08
N ARG A 39 -11.14 1.99 2.48
CA ARG A 39 -11.83 0.69 2.48
C ARG A 39 -12.04 0.16 1.06
N PHE A 40 -12.32 1.04 0.11
CA PHE A 40 -12.40 0.64 -1.29
C PHE A 40 -11.03 0.15 -1.78
N ALA A 41 -9.96 0.87 -1.45
CA ALA A 41 -8.60 0.45 -1.75
C ALA A 41 -8.26 -0.93 -1.14
N GLN A 42 -8.61 -1.17 0.13
CA GLN A 42 -8.52 -2.48 0.78
C GLN A 42 -9.28 -3.55 -0.01
N SER A 43 -10.52 -3.28 -0.41
CA SER A 43 -11.32 -4.25 -1.16
C SER A 43 -10.67 -4.67 -2.48
N CYS A 44 -9.99 -3.74 -3.16
CA CYS A 44 -9.23 -4.04 -4.37
C CYS A 44 -8.09 -5.02 -4.10
N TYR A 45 -7.32 -4.80 -3.04
CA TYR A 45 -6.26 -5.72 -2.62
C TYR A 45 -6.83 -7.12 -2.30
N LEU A 46 -7.92 -7.18 -1.53
CA LEU A 46 -8.56 -8.42 -1.13
C LEU A 46 -9.06 -9.23 -2.34
N CYS A 47 -9.62 -8.56 -3.36
CA CYS A 47 -10.04 -9.20 -4.62
C CYS A 47 -8.91 -9.88 -5.39
N VAL A 48 -7.66 -9.46 -5.22
CA VAL A 48 -6.49 -10.04 -5.89
C VAL A 48 -5.85 -11.15 -5.08
N TYR A 49 -5.76 -10.99 -3.75
CA TYR A 49 -5.00 -11.89 -2.90
C TYR A 49 -5.81 -13.02 -2.27
N TYR A 50 -7.11 -12.85 -2.10
CA TYR A 50 -7.98 -13.84 -1.46
C TYR A 50 -8.85 -14.57 -2.49
N VAL A 51 -8.18 -15.21 -3.44
CA VAL A 51 -8.77 -16.02 -4.51
C VAL A 51 -8.08 -17.37 -4.58
N THR A 52 -8.79 -18.41 -5.07
CA THR A 52 -8.27 -19.78 -5.12
C THR A 52 -7.06 -19.94 -6.05
N ASN A 53 -7.05 -19.20 -7.15
CA ASN A 53 -6.01 -19.28 -8.17
C ASN A 53 -5.38 -17.91 -8.36
N LYS A 54 -4.05 -17.89 -8.56
CA LYS A 54 -3.33 -16.65 -8.85
C LYS A 54 -3.94 -15.97 -10.08
N PRO A 55 -4.42 -14.72 -9.96
CA PRO A 55 -5.02 -14.01 -11.08
C PRO A 55 -3.98 -13.65 -12.14
N CYS A 56 -4.43 -13.41 -13.36
CA CYS A 56 -3.56 -12.95 -14.43
C CYS A 56 -3.12 -11.50 -14.19
N LYS A 57 -1.99 -11.10 -14.80
CA LYS A 57 -1.42 -9.75 -14.62
C LYS A 57 -2.41 -8.61 -14.91
N ALA A 58 -3.24 -8.75 -15.95
CA ALA A 58 -4.23 -7.73 -16.32
C ALA A 58 -5.32 -7.54 -15.25
N PHE A 59 -5.71 -8.63 -14.58
CA PHE A 59 -6.65 -8.57 -13.46
C PHE A 59 -6.01 -7.83 -12.27
N CYS A 60 -4.77 -8.18 -11.91
CA CYS A 60 -4.04 -7.47 -10.85
C CYS A 60 -3.91 -5.98 -11.14
N GLU A 61 -3.50 -5.62 -12.37
CA GLU A 61 -3.31 -4.22 -12.79
C GLU A 61 -4.59 -3.41 -12.58
N THR A 62 -5.74 -3.97 -12.94
CA THR A 62 -7.05 -3.30 -12.81
C THR A 62 -7.33 -2.95 -11.35
N TYR A 63 -7.27 -3.94 -10.45
CA TYR A 63 -7.59 -3.72 -9.04
C TYR A 63 -6.53 -2.87 -8.33
N PHE A 64 -5.24 -3.12 -8.57
CA PHE A 64 -4.17 -2.34 -7.95
C PHE A 64 -4.20 -0.89 -8.40
N SER A 65 -4.43 -0.61 -9.69
CA SER A 65 -4.55 0.77 -10.18
C SER A 65 -5.77 1.47 -9.57
N GLU A 66 -6.94 0.82 -9.55
CA GLU A 66 -8.16 1.40 -8.95
C GLU A 66 -7.98 1.69 -7.46
N GLY A 67 -7.46 0.71 -6.72
CA GLY A 67 -7.24 0.86 -5.29
C GLY A 67 -6.16 1.89 -4.96
N MET A 68 -5.04 1.92 -5.70
CA MET A 68 -3.96 2.89 -5.50
C MET A 68 -4.48 4.31 -5.72
N ASN A 69 -5.28 4.54 -6.76
CA ASN A 69 -5.88 5.85 -7.03
C ASN A 69 -6.81 6.28 -5.88
N ALA A 70 -7.66 5.37 -5.39
CA ALA A 70 -8.56 5.69 -4.27
C ALA A 70 -7.81 5.96 -2.97
N ALA A 71 -6.80 5.16 -2.61
CA ALA A 71 -6.00 5.39 -1.42
C ALA A 71 -5.17 6.68 -1.53
N LYS A 72 -4.65 7.00 -2.72
CA LYS A 72 -3.97 8.27 -2.98
C LYS A 72 -4.92 9.45 -2.73
N MET A 73 -6.14 9.40 -3.26
CA MET A 73 -7.16 10.42 -2.98
C MET A 73 -7.47 10.53 -1.48
N ALA A 74 -7.58 9.39 -0.77
CA ALA A 74 -7.80 9.37 0.67
C ALA A 74 -6.66 10.05 1.44
N MET A 75 -5.41 9.78 1.05
CA MET A 75 -4.20 10.37 1.63
C MET A 75 -4.12 11.87 1.32
N GLU A 76 -4.40 12.30 0.10
CA GLU A 76 -4.38 13.73 -0.26
C GLU A 76 -5.43 14.53 0.49
N LYS A 77 -6.62 13.94 0.74
CA LYS A 77 -7.68 14.55 1.54
C LYS A 77 -7.34 14.67 3.01
N ASN A 78 -6.78 13.62 3.60
CA ASN A 78 -6.30 13.63 4.97
C ASN A 78 -4.89 13.03 5.05
N PRO A 79 -3.85 13.86 4.93
CA PRO A 79 -2.47 13.40 4.97
C PRO A 79 -2.06 12.77 6.29
N ASN A 80 -2.85 12.95 7.36
CA ASN A 80 -2.59 12.42 8.69
C ASN A 80 -3.55 11.29 9.06
N HIS A 81 -4.07 10.57 8.05
CA HIS A 81 -4.89 9.39 8.24
C HIS A 81 -4.08 8.10 8.05
N ALA A 82 -3.89 7.32 9.12
CA ALA A 82 -3.01 6.15 9.11
C ALA A 82 -3.43 5.10 8.07
N ASN A 83 -4.71 4.72 8.03
CA ASN A 83 -5.18 3.71 7.06
C ASN A 83 -5.03 4.18 5.61
N SER A 84 -5.19 5.48 5.34
CA SER A 84 -5.02 6.02 3.98
C SER A 84 -3.57 5.90 3.52
N LEU A 85 -2.62 6.26 4.39
CA LEU A 85 -1.19 6.09 4.14
C LEU A 85 -0.83 4.61 3.96
N THR A 86 -1.33 3.76 4.85
CA THR A 86 -1.10 2.30 4.83
C THR A 86 -1.50 1.70 3.49
N TRP A 87 -2.77 1.89 3.09
CA TRP A 87 -3.30 1.30 1.87
C TRP A 87 -2.71 1.93 0.60
N TYR A 88 -2.36 3.22 0.63
CA TYR A 88 -1.66 3.83 -0.48
C TYR A 88 -0.27 3.21 -0.68
N GLY A 89 0.50 3.06 0.40
CA GLY A 89 1.80 2.40 0.35
C GLY A 89 1.71 0.96 -0.14
N ILE A 90 0.80 0.16 0.40
CA ILE A 90 0.61 -1.25 -0.01
C ILE A 90 0.30 -1.33 -1.51
N LEU A 91 -0.69 -0.58 -2.00
CA LEU A 91 -1.13 -0.71 -3.39
C LEU A 91 -0.13 -0.12 -4.38
N TRP A 92 0.61 0.92 -3.99
CA TRP A 92 1.71 1.44 -4.81
C TRP A 92 2.87 0.44 -4.91
N ASP A 93 3.23 -0.21 -3.80
CA ASP A 93 4.25 -1.25 -3.81
C ASP A 93 3.83 -2.43 -4.70
N GLU A 94 2.60 -2.92 -4.56
CA GLU A 94 2.05 -4.02 -5.37
C GLU A 94 1.99 -3.69 -6.86
N HIS A 95 1.53 -2.48 -7.20
CA HIS A 95 1.49 -2.00 -8.57
C HIS A 95 2.91 -1.87 -9.17
N SER A 96 3.88 -1.42 -8.38
CA SER A 96 5.29 -1.35 -8.82
C SER A 96 5.90 -2.74 -8.98
N ASN A 97 5.59 -3.66 -8.07
CA ASN A 97 6.02 -5.05 -8.12
C ASN A 97 5.50 -5.77 -9.37
N LEU A 98 4.26 -5.46 -9.80
CA LEU A 98 3.65 -6.03 -11.01
C LEU A 98 4.39 -5.63 -12.30
N LYS A 99 5.04 -4.46 -12.29
CA LYS A 99 5.91 -3.96 -13.37
C LYS A 99 7.32 -4.55 -13.31
N GLY A 100 7.71 -5.08 -12.15
CA GLY A 100 8.95 -5.79 -11.92
C GLY A 100 9.84 -5.11 -10.90
N PHE A 101 10.87 -5.84 -10.46
CA PHE A 101 11.76 -5.43 -9.38
C PHE A 101 12.37 -4.04 -9.58
N SER A 102 12.88 -3.73 -10.78
CA SER A 102 13.53 -2.44 -11.03
C SER A 102 12.58 -1.26 -10.86
N GLU A 103 11.28 -1.43 -11.14
CA GLU A 103 10.29 -0.38 -10.93
C GLU A 103 9.94 -0.26 -9.45
N ARG A 104 9.74 -1.39 -8.76
CA ARG A 104 9.52 -1.44 -7.31
C ARG A 104 10.65 -0.76 -6.53
N PHE A 105 11.90 -1.04 -6.90
CA PHE A 105 13.07 -0.51 -6.20
C PHE A 105 13.19 1.02 -6.30
N LYS A 106 12.78 1.64 -7.41
CA LYS A 106 12.78 3.12 -7.54
C LYS A 106 11.90 3.80 -6.48
N ASN A 107 10.83 3.14 -6.06
CA ASN A 107 9.82 3.70 -5.17
C ASN A 107 10.06 3.33 -3.70
N VAL A 108 11.04 2.45 -3.42
CA VAL A 108 11.22 1.80 -2.12
C VAL A 108 11.46 2.78 -0.97
N SER A 109 12.22 3.86 -1.21
CA SER A 109 12.46 4.89 -0.20
C SER A 109 11.21 5.71 0.12
N GLN A 110 10.41 6.05 -0.89
CA GLN A 110 9.18 6.84 -0.68
C GLN A 110 8.11 6.02 0.04
N LEU A 111 8.02 4.73 -0.27
CA LEU A 111 7.15 3.80 0.44
C LEU A 111 7.52 3.67 1.93
N TYR A 112 8.82 3.63 2.24
CA TYR A 112 9.32 3.64 3.61
C TYR A 112 8.83 4.87 4.39
N ASP A 113 9.00 6.07 3.83
CA ASP A 113 8.57 7.32 4.48
C ASP A 113 7.06 7.35 4.75
N ILE A 114 6.25 6.83 3.81
CA ILE A 114 4.79 6.71 3.96
C ILE A 114 4.44 5.78 5.14
N TRP A 115 5.07 4.61 5.23
CA TRP A 115 4.77 3.65 6.28
C TRP A 115 5.30 4.09 7.65
N ILE A 116 6.47 4.73 7.73
CA ILE A 116 6.95 5.34 8.97
C ILE A 116 6.00 6.45 9.44
N LYS A 117 5.48 7.27 8.52
CA LYS A 117 4.45 8.27 8.86
C LYS A 117 3.18 7.59 9.38
N SER A 118 2.71 6.54 8.70
CA SER A 118 1.54 5.78 9.13
C SER A 118 1.72 5.19 10.54
N GLN A 119 2.87 4.58 10.82
CA GLN A 119 3.19 3.97 12.12
C GLN A 119 3.24 5.01 13.24
N LYS A 120 3.73 6.22 12.96
CA LYS A 120 3.72 7.33 13.94
C LYS A 120 2.30 7.80 14.28
N LEU A 121 1.38 7.74 13.32
CA LEU A 121 -0.02 8.14 13.50
C LEU A 121 -0.85 7.07 14.21
N ASP A 122 -0.62 5.80 13.88
CA ASP A 122 -1.24 4.64 14.53
C ASP A 122 -0.20 3.55 14.77
N PRO A 123 0.43 3.53 15.97
CA PRO A 123 1.43 2.53 16.32
C PRO A 123 0.88 1.09 16.41
N ASN A 124 -0.44 0.92 16.48
CA ASN A 124 -1.08 -0.39 16.57
C ASN A 124 -1.56 -0.90 15.19
N ASN A 125 -1.24 -0.19 14.12
CA ASN A 125 -1.60 -0.58 12.77
C ASN A 125 -0.75 -1.77 12.29
N PHE A 126 -1.22 -2.99 12.54
CA PHE A 126 -0.53 -4.22 12.18
C PHE A 126 -0.25 -4.36 10.67
N LEU A 127 -1.06 -3.74 9.80
CA LEU A 127 -0.80 -3.74 8.36
C LEU A 127 0.39 -2.86 7.99
N THR A 128 0.53 -1.71 8.65
CA THR A 128 1.72 -0.85 8.51
C THR A 128 2.96 -1.58 9.00
N GLU A 129 2.89 -2.20 10.18
CA GLU A 129 4.00 -2.97 10.75
C GLU A 129 4.42 -4.13 9.84
N GLY A 130 3.46 -4.91 9.34
CA GLY A 130 3.71 -5.98 8.38
C GLY A 130 4.36 -5.47 7.09
N SER A 131 3.93 -4.31 6.58
CA SER A 131 4.49 -3.69 5.37
C SER A 131 5.94 -3.25 5.58
N LEU A 132 6.26 -2.64 6.73
CA LEU A 132 7.64 -2.32 7.11
C LEU A 132 8.50 -3.59 7.26
N GLY A 133 7.95 -4.67 7.82
CA GLY A 133 8.63 -5.95 7.90
C GLY A 133 9.01 -6.52 6.52
N ILE A 134 8.06 -6.53 5.58
CA ILE A 134 8.29 -6.93 4.18
C ILE A 134 9.36 -6.03 3.54
N TRP A 135 9.29 -4.72 3.78
CA TRP A 135 10.28 -3.77 3.28
C TRP A 135 11.68 -4.08 3.80
N TYR A 136 11.86 -4.29 5.11
CA TYR A 136 13.17 -4.60 5.70
C TYR A 136 13.72 -5.91 5.14
N PHE A 137 12.87 -6.92 4.96
CA PHE A 137 13.25 -8.18 4.34
C PHE A 137 13.76 -7.97 2.90
N ILE A 138 13.01 -7.26 2.07
CA ILE A 138 13.41 -6.94 0.68
C ILE A 138 14.74 -6.20 0.67
N MET A 139 14.90 -5.17 1.50
CA MET A 139 16.13 -4.37 1.48
C MET A 139 17.35 -5.17 1.94
N THR A 140 17.18 -6.07 2.90
CA THR A 140 18.23 -6.99 3.35
C THR A 140 18.63 -7.98 2.25
N ASP A 141 17.64 -8.55 1.55
CA ASP A 141 17.86 -9.46 0.43
C ASP A 141 18.54 -8.77 -0.76
N VAL A 142 18.08 -7.57 -1.12
CA VAL A 142 18.67 -6.78 -2.23
C VAL A 142 20.09 -6.34 -1.89
N TYR A 143 20.36 -5.94 -0.64
CA TYR A 143 21.73 -5.61 -0.23
C TYR A 143 22.68 -6.81 -0.39
N SER A 144 22.18 -8.02 -0.07
CA SER A 144 22.95 -9.25 -0.16
C SER A 144 23.15 -9.72 -1.61
N THR A 145 22.13 -9.59 -2.46
CA THR A 145 22.12 -10.13 -3.82
C THR A 145 22.52 -9.15 -4.91
N LYS A 146 22.35 -7.85 -4.66
CA LYS A 146 22.59 -6.73 -5.59
C LYS A 146 23.22 -5.51 -4.89
N PRO A 147 24.38 -5.68 -4.22
CA PRO A 147 25.02 -4.58 -3.47
C PRO A 147 25.38 -3.37 -4.35
N GLU A 148 25.52 -3.56 -5.65
CA GLU A 148 25.78 -2.49 -6.61
C GLU A 148 24.68 -1.42 -6.66
N LEU A 149 23.43 -1.77 -6.30
CA LEU A 149 22.32 -0.83 -6.22
C LEU A 149 22.43 0.15 -5.05
N PHE A 150 23.33 -0.12 -4.11
CA PHE A 150 23.62 0.72 -2.93
C PHE A 150 24.94 1.48 -3.06
N LYS A 151 25.59 1.45 -4.24
CA LYS A 151 26.79 2.25 -4.46
C LYS A 151 26.46 3.73 -4.40
N GLY A 152 27.24 4.47 -3.60
CA GLY A 152 26.99 5.89 -3.38
C GLY A 152 25.85 6.16 -2.41
N THR A 153 25.36 5.16 -1.67
CA THR A 153 24.47 5.39 -0.54
C THR A 153 25.16 5.11 0.79
N LYS A 154 24.93 5.95 1.81
CA LYS A 154 25.41 5.70 3.17
C LYS A 154 24.29 5.19 4.05
N TYR A 155 24.56 4.09 4.76
CA TYR A 155 23.74 3.62 5.87
C TYR A 155 23.96 4.55 7.07
N THR A 156 22.90 5.22 7.54
CA THR A 156 22.99 6.23 8.62
C THR A 156 22.84 5.65 10.03
N GLY A 157 22.51 4.36 10.15
CA GLY A 157 22.46 3.65 11.44
C GLY A 157 21.30 3.99 12.37
N LYS A 158 20.29 4.77 11.93
CA LYS A 158 19.10 5.04 12.75
C LYS A 158 17.78 4.54 12.18
N GLU A 159 17.66 4.46 10.88
CA GLU A 159 16.57 3.87 10.11
C GLU A 159 17.23 3.59 8.75
N PHE A 160 16.72 2.69 7.91
CA PHE A 160 17.35 2.38 6.61
C PHE A 160 17.14 3.54 5.61
N SER A 161 17.54 4.76 5.97
CA SER A 161 17.70 5.89 5.07
C SER A 161 19.06 5.76 4.38
N TYR A 162 19.00 5.73 3.06
CA TYR A 162 20.14 5.71 2.17
C TYR A 162 20.27 7.10 1.56
N GLU A 163 21.21 7.91 2.03
CA GLU A 163 21.50 9.22 1.43
C GLU A 163 22.45 9.04 0.25
N LEU A 164 22.12 9.64 -0.90
CA LEU A 164 23.06 9.77 -2.01
C LEU A 164 24.28 10.57 -1.54
N VAL A 165 25.47 9.99 -1.64
CA VAL A 165 26.73 10.70 -1.46
C VAL A 165 26.90 11.58 -2.69
N CYS A 166 26.56 12.86 -2.58
CA CYS A 166 27.03 13.85 -3.53
C CYS A 166 28.56 13.84 -3.47
N ASN A 167 29.20 13.36 -4.53
CA ASN A 167 30.65 13.55 -4.67
C ASN A 167 30.89 15.05 -4.84
N GLU A 168 31.58 15.65 -3.88
CA GLU A 168 32.23 16.96 -4.04
C GLU A 168 33.33 16.89 -5.10
#